data_AF-A0A354WMI4-F1
#
_entry.id   AF-A0A354WMI4-F1
#
_cell.length_a   1.000
_cell.length_b   1.000
_cell.length_c   1.000
_cell.angle_alpha   90.00
_cell.angle_beta   90.00
_cell.angle_gamma   90.00
#
_symmetry.space_group_name_H-M   'P 1'
#
loop_
_entity.id
_entity.type
_entity.pdbx_description
1 polymer ?
#
loop_
_entity_poly.entity_id
_entity_poly.type
_entity_poly.pdbx_seq_one_letter_code
_entity_poly.pdbx_strand_id
1 'polypeptide(L)'
;FLPDTPQRIATDTSQKIPIRFGETLKKYHAAGKDLCALTAVPLALAGWLRYLLAVDDDLNPMELSPDPLLEELRGALAGIRVGDSESCGDKLRPILSNPAIFGLDLVEAGLAPKIEELFRQELAGAGAVRRTLHTQLFG
;
A
#
# COMPACT_ATOMS: atom_id res chain seq x y z
N PHE A 1 -12.73 -28.08 -3.95
CA PHE A 1 -12.14 -26.80 -3.55
C PHE A 1 -11.49 -26.20 -4.79
N LEU A 2 -11.95 -25.05 -5.26
CA LEU A 2 -11.14 -24.22 -6.16
C LEU A 2 -10.07 -23.59 -5.27
N PRO A 3 -8.78 -23.94 -5.38
CA PRO A 3 -7.76 -23.29 -4.59
C PRO A 3 -7.59 -21.87 -5.13
N ASP A 4 -8.26 -20.91 -4.48
CA ASP A 4 -7.92 -19.51 -4.68
C ASP A 4 -6.53 -19.26 -4.09
N THR A 5 -5.69 -18.52 -4.81
CA THR A 5 -4.35 -18.16 -4.34
C THR A 5 -4.28 -16.66 -4.07
N PRO A 6 -3.57 -16.22 -3.03
CA PRO A 6 -3.34 -14.79 -2.79
C PRO A 6 -2.80 -14.06 -4.04
N GLN A 7 -1.96 -14.73 -4.83
CA GLN A 7 -1.39 -14.21 -6.07
C GLN A 7 -2.48 -13.89 -7.10
N ARG A 8 -3.47 -14.77 -7.30
CA ARG A 8 -4.59 -14.51 -8.23
C ARG A 8 -5.40 -13.28 -7.81
N ILE A 9 -5.53 -13.04 -6.52
CA ILE A 9 -6.24 -11.86 -5.99
C ILE A 9 -5.42 -10.58 -6.24
N ALA A 10 -4.09 -10.67 -6.12
CA ALA A 10 -3.13 -9.57 -6.26
C ALA A 10 -2.85 -9.11 -7.71
N THR A 11 -3.15 -9.93 -8.72
CA THR A 11 -3.10 -9.52 -10.14
C THR A 11 -3.89 -8.23 -10.38
N ASP A 12 -3.38 -7.31 -11.21
CA ASP A 12 -4.05 -6.06 -11.59
C ASP A 12 -4.52 -5.21 -10.39
N THR A 13 -3.78 -5.22 -9.27
CA THR A 13 -4.19 -4.47 -8.07
C THR A 13 -4.30 -2.97 -8.36
N SER A 14 -3.42 -2.40 -9.18
CA SER A 14 -3.51 -0.98 -9.59
C SER A 14 -4.84 -0.64 -10.27
N GLN A 15 -5.44 -1.61 -10.98
CA GLN A 15 -6.72 -1.47 -11.67
C GLN A 15 -7.91 -1.73 -10.74
N LYS A 16 -7.69 -2.46 -9.63
CA LYS A 16 -8.71 -2.82 -8.64
C LYS A 16 -8.84 -1.78 -7.54
N ILE A 17 -7.78 -1.05 -7.18
CA ILE A 17 -7.81 -0.03 -6.12
C ILE A 17 -8.87 1.06 -6.38
N PRO A 18 -9.02 1.63 -7.60
CA PRO A 18 -10.02 2.68 -7.84
C PRO A 18 -11.44 2.24 -7.45
N ILE A 19 -11.82 1.01 -7.80
CA ILE A 19 -13.15 0.47 -7.54
C ILE A 19 -13.31 -0.11 -6.12
N ARG A 20 -12.23 -0.66 -5.54
CA ARG A 20 -12.28 -1.30 -4.21
C ARG A 20 -12.19 -0.29 -3.07
N PHE A 21 -11.38 0.75 -3.23
CA PHE A 21 -11.09 1.73 -2.19
C PHE A 21 -11.32 3.17 -2.65
N GLY A 22 -11.05 3.48 -3.92
CA GLY A 22 -11.13 4.84 -4.45
C GLY A 22 -12.51 5.48 -4.33
N GLU A 23 -13.59 4.74 -4.64
CA GLU A 23 -14.97 5.26 -4.45
C GLU A 23 -15.28 5.61 -2.99
N THR A 24 -14.79 4.82 -2.04
CA THR A 24 -14.96 5.09 -0.61
C THR A 24 -14.17 6.33 -0.19
N LEU A 25 -12.90 6.44 -0.61
CA LEU A 25 -12.05 7.58 -0.31
C LEU A 25 -12.64 8.88 -0.86
N LYS A 26 -13.11 8.87 -2.11
CA LYS A 26 -13.81 10.02 -2.74
C LYS A 26 -15.03 10.46 -1.93
N LYS A 27 -15.89 9.52 -1.53
CA LYS A 27 -17.11 9.84 -0.74
C LYS A 27 -16.79 10.38 0.64
N TYR A 28 -15.77 9.86 1.31
CA TYR A 28 -15.35 10.37 2.62
C TYR A 28 -14.76 11.78 2.50
N HIS A 29 -13.88 11.99 1.53
CA HIS A 29 -13.28 13.29 1.28
C HIS A 29 -14.33 14.35 0.91
N ALA A 30 -15.26 14.03 0.01
CA ALA A 30 -16.36 14.92 -0.37
C ALA A 30 -17.30 15.26 0.80
N ALA A 31 -17.44 14.36 1.77
CA ALA A 31 -18.21 14.59 2.99
C ALA A 31 -17.42 15.38 4.07
N GLY A 32 -16.20 15.85 3.77
CA GLY A 32 -15.34 16.55 4.71
C GLY A 32 -14.87 15.68 5.87
N LYS A 33 -14.91 14.34 5.73
CA LYS A 33 -14.44 13.42 6.75
C LYS A 33 -12.93 13.34 6.74
N ASP A 34 -12.34 13.25 7.93
CA ASP A 34 -10.93 12.95 8.08
C ASP A 34 -10.62 11.54 7.57
N LEU A 35 -9.87 11.45 6.47
CA LEU A 35 -9.43 10.16 5.91
C LEU A 35 -8.47 9.43 6.85
N CYS A 36 -7.73 10.15 7.70
CA CYS A 36 -6.83 9.56 8.69
C CYS A 36 -7.60 8.83 9.80
N ALA A 37 -8.91 9.03 9.94
CA ALA A 37 -9.76 8.21 10.82
C ALA A 37 -9.99 6.78 10.28
N LEU A 38 -9.70 6.52 8.99
CA LEU A 38 -9.78 5.18 8.42
C LEU A 38 -8.58 4.33 8.86
N THR A 39 -8.82 3.11 9.36
CA THR A 39 -7.73 2.19 9.73
C THR A 39 -7.41 1.20 8.60
N ALA A 40 -8.41 0.49 8.10
CA ALA A 40 -8.19 -0.64 7.20
C ALA A 40 -7.72 -0.25 5.78
N VAL A 41 -8.24 0.84 5.21
CA VAL A 41 -7.85 1.26 3.85
C VAL A 41 -6.38 1.69 3.79
N PRO A 42 -5.89 2.59 4.67
CA PRO A 42 -4.47 3.00 4.64
C PRO A 42 -3.53 1.82 4.88
N LEU A 43 -3.92 0.88 5.75
CA LEU A 43 -3.16 -0.33 6.04
C LEU A 43 -3.08 -1.27 4.83
N ALA A 44 -4.20 -1.47 4.11
CA ALA A 44 -4.20 -2.26 2.88
C ALA A 44 -3.35 -1.62 1.78
N LEU A 45 -3.36 -0.28 1.67
CA LEU A 45 -2.54 0.44 0.70
C LEU A 45 -1.03 0.36 1.04
N ALA A 46 -0.67 0.52 2.31
CA ALA A 46 0.70 0.29 2.79
C ALA A 46 1.17 -1.13 2.48
N GLY A 47 0.36 -2.14 2.82
CA GLY A 47 0.66 -3.54 2.53
C GLY A 47 0.83 -3.84 1.02
N TRP A 48 0.03 -3.21 0.16
CA TRP A 48 0.20 -3.33 -1.29
C TRP A 48 1.51 -2.71 -1.78
N LEU A 49 1.87 -1.52 -1.28
CA LEU A 49 3.16 -0.90 -1.59
C LEU A 49 4.32 -1.77 -1.09
N ARG A 50 4.18 -2.40 0.09
CA ARG A 50 5.19 -3.29 0.68
C ARG A 50 5.32 -4.59 -0.12
N TYR A 51 4.22 -5.08 -0.67
CA TYR A 51 4.20 -6.22 -1.58
C TYR A 51 5.02 -5.95 -2.85
N LEU A 52 4.94 -4.74 -3.43
CA LEU A 52 5.68 -4.37 -4.65
C LEU A 52 7.22 -4.41 -4.51
N LEU A 53 7.75 -4.53 -3.28
CA LEU A 53 9.17 -4.77 -3.03
C LEU A 53 9.64 -6.20 -3.34
N ALA A 54 8.72 -7.10 -3.73
CA ALA A 54 9.02 -8.47 -4.17
C ALA A 54 9.75 -9.34 -3.13
N VAL A 55 9.49 -9.06 -1.85
CA VAL A 55 9.94 -9.90 -0.73
C VAL A 55 8.78 -10.10 0.23
N ASP A 56 8.60 -11.32 0.73
CA ASP A 56 7.55 -11.65 1.68
C ASP A 56 7.85 -11.09 3.09
N ASP A 57 7.01 -11.43 4.07
CA ASP A 57 7.17 -10.96 5.45
C ASP A 57 8.31 -11.69 6.19
N ASP A 58 8.77 -12.84 5.70
CA ASP A 58 9.95 -13.55 6.18
C ASP A 58 11.23 -13.13 5.44
N LEU A 59 11.13 -12.13 4.56
CA LEU A 59 12.19 -11.58 3.71
C LEU A 59 12.69 -12.53 2.61
N ASN A 60 11.93 -13.57 2.26
CA ASN A 60 12.22 -14.39 1.11
C ASN A 60 11.80 -13.67 -0.18
N PRO A 61 12.53 -13.85 -1.30
CA PRO A 61 12.09 -13.37 -2.60
C PRO A 61 10.69 -13.91 -2.93
N MET A 62 9.83 -13.03 -3.42
CA MET A 62 8.44 -13.33 -3.77
C MET A 62 8.15 -12.83 -5.18
N GLU A 63 7.56 -13.69 -6.00
CA GLU A 63 7.12 -13.31 -7.35
C GLU A 63 5.89 -12.39 -7.26
N LEU A 64 5.93 -11.30 -8.03
CA LEU A 64 4.83 -10.37 -8.14
C LEU A 64 3.87 -10.82 -9.23
N SER A 65 2.59 -10.85 -8.88
CA SER A 65 1.50 -11.01 -9.83
C SER A 65 1.53 -9.91 -10.91
N PRO A 66 1.09 -10.22 -12.14
CA PRO A 66 1.05 -9.25 -13.23
C PRO A 66 0.20 -8.03 -12.86
N ASP A 67 0.67 -6.86 -13.26
CA ASP A 67 -0.05 -5.60 -13.13
C ASP A 67 0.37 -4.67 -14.29
N PRO A 68 -0.55 -3.99 -14.99
CA PRO A 68 -0.21 -3.10 -16.11
C PRO A 68 0.76 -1.97 -15.74
N LEU A 69 0.79 -1.54 -14.47
CA LEU A 69 1.66 -0.47 -13.97
C LEU A 69 2.87 -1.01 -13.21
N LEU A 70 3.13 -2.32 -13.25
CA LEU A 70 4.15 -2.96 -12.40
C LEU A 70 5.54 -2.34 -12.54
N GLU A 71 6.01 -2.13 -13.77
CA GLU A 71 7.36 -1.55 -14.00
C GLU A 71 7.46 -0.12 -13.47
N GLU A 72 6.46 0.71 -13.75
CA GLU A 72 6.42 2.11 -13.29
C GLU A 72 6.41 2.18 -11.75
N LEU A 73 5.54 1.40 -11.13
CA LEU A 73 5.38 1.35 -9.67
C LEU A 73 6.67 0.88 -8.99
N ARG A 74 7.31 -0.17 -9.50
CA ARG A 74 8.58 -0.65 -8.94
C ARG A 74 9.72 0.33 -9.19
N GLY A 75 9.73 1.01 -10.34
CA GLY A 75 10.68 2.07 -10.64
C GLY A 75 10.62 3.21 -9.61
N ALA A 76 9.41 3.64 -9.24
CA ALA A 76 9.21 4.66 -8.21
C ALA A 76 9.66 4.21 -6.81
N LEU A 77 9.58 2.91 -6.51
CA LEU A 77 10.00 2.32 -5.23
C LEU A 77 11.49 1.92 -5.21
N ALA A 78 12.25 2.19 -6.28
CA ALA A 78 13.65 1.80 -6.36
C ALA A 78 14.48 2.39 -5.21
N GLY A 79 15.31 1.53 -4.61
CA GLY A 79 16.21 1.90 -3.51
C GLY A 79 15.57 1.87 -2.12
N ILE A 80 14.27 1.59 -1.99
CA ILE A 80 13.64 1.25 -0.71
C ILE A 80 14.10 -0.15 -0.29
N ARG A 81 14.44 -0.32 0.99
CA ARG A 81 14.98 -1.57 1.54
C ARG A 81 14.24 -1.95 2.81
N VAL A 82 13.86 -3.23 2.91
CA VAL A 82 13.33 -3.78 4.15
C VAL A 82 14.46 -3.89 5.17
N GLY A 83 14.19 -3.51 6.42
CA GLY A 83 15.16 -3.32 7.49
C GLY A 83 15.73 -1.90 7.59
N ASP A 84 15.38 -1.01 6.65
CA ASP A 84 15.81 0.40 6.62
C ASP A 84 14.59 1.29 6.33
N SER A 85 13.84 1.65 7.37
CA SER A 85 12.62 2.47 7.24
C SER A 85 12.88 3.83 6.62
N GLU A 86 14.07 4.39 6.84
CA GLU A 86 14.48 5.70 6.33
C GLU A 86 14.72 5.68 4.81
N SER A 87 15.01 4.52 4.23
CA SER A 87 15.15 4.36 2.77
C SER A 87 13.90 4.78 1.99
N CYS A 88 12.72 4.79 2.64
CA CYS A 88 11.46 5.25 2.08
C CYS A 88 11.53 6.73 1.68
N GLY A 89 11.97 7.62 2.58
CA GLY A 89 11.87 9.08 2.38
C GLY A 89 10.48 9.49 1.86
N ASP A 90 10.47 10.32 0.82
CA ASP A 90 9.25 10.77 0.10
C ASP A 90 8.94 9.96 -1.18
N LYS A 91 9.58 8.79 -1.37
CA LYS A 91 9.46 8.01 -2.63
C LYS A 91 8.04 7.48 -2.90
N LEU A 92 7.18 7.40 -1.88
CA LEU A 92 5.78 7.00 -2.08
C LEU A 92 4.93 8.10 -2.70
N ARG A 93 5.30 9.38 -2.55
CA ARG A 93 4.45 10.50 -2.93
C ARG A 93 4.03 10.50 -4.40
N PRO A 94 4.91 10.24 -5.39
CA PRO A 94 4.51 10.19 -6.80
C PRO A 94 3.44 9.13 -7.08
N ILE A 95 3.48 8.01 -6.37
CA ILE A 95 2.44 6.98 -6.47
C ILE A 95 1.17 7.49 -5.79
N LEU A 96 1.27 7.92 -4.52
CA LEU A 96 0.13 8.33 -3.69
C LEU A 96 -0.63 9.54 -4.24
N SER A 97 0.02 10.39 -5.03
CA SER A 97 -0.62 11.51 -5.73
C SER A 97 -1.32 11.11 -7.03
N ASN A 98 -1.29 9.84 -7.45
CA ASN A 98 -1.85 9.41 -8.74
C ASN A 98 -3.37 9.12 -8.63
N PRO A 99 -4.24 10.00 -9.15
CA PRO A 99 -5.69 9.81 -9.06
C PRO A 99 -6.19 8.66 -9.95
N ALA A 100 -5.41 8.20 -10.94
CA ALA A 100 -5.80 7.04 -11.76
C ALA A 100 -5.77 5.74 -10.95
N ILE A 101 -4.94 5.66 -9.89
CA ILE A 101 -4.83 4.50 -9.01
C ILE A 101 -5.78 4.63 -7.83
N PHE A 102 -5.89 5.81 -7.22
CA PHE A 102 -6.60 5.97 -5.94
C PHE A 102 -7.96 6.66 -6.08
N GLY A 103 -8.31 7.15 -7.28
CA GLY A 103 -9.53 7.93 -7.53
C GLY A 103 -9.42 9.41 -7.13
N LEU A 104 -8.38 9.80 -6.39
CA LEU A 104 -8.02 11.18 -6.05
C LEU A 104 -6.54 11.24 -5.63
N ASP A 105 -5.99 12.44 -5.51
CA ASP A 105 -4.65 12.66 -4.96
C ASP A 105 -4.66 12.46 -3.43
N LEU A 106 -3.96 11.43 -2.93
CA LEU A 106 -3.92 11.13 -1.49
C LEU A 106 -2.97 12.02 -0.70
N VAL A 107 -2.05 12.72 -1.38
CA VAL A 107 -1.18 13.72 -0.77
C VAL A 107 -2.00 14.97 -0.48
N GLU A 108 -2.73 15.49 -1.48
CA GLU A 108 -3.63 16.64 -1.33
C GLU A 108 -4.77 16.34 -0.35
N ALA A 109 -5.30 15.11 -0.36
CA ALA A 109 -6.35 14.70 0.58
C ALA A 109 -5.87 14.44 2.01
N GLY A 110 -4.56 14.60 2.28
CA GLY A 110 -3.98 14.49 3.61
C GLY A 110 -3.84 13.06 4.14
N LEU A 111 -4.04 12.03 3.31
CA LEU A 111 -3.94 10.63 3.73
C LEU A 111 -2.53 10.04 3.61
N ALA A 112 -1.70 10.60 2.72
CA ALA A 112 -0.35 10.11 2.46
C ALA A 112 0.52 9.93 3.72
N PRO A 113 0.56 10.86 4.70
CA PRO A 113 1.39 10.69 5.90
C PRO A 113 1.06 9.42 6.69
N LYS A 114 -0.23 9.06 6.77
CA LYS A 114 -0.66 7.85 7.48
C LYS A 114 -0.21 6.58 6.74
N ILE A 115 -0.29 6.57 5.41
CA ILE A 115 0.15 5.43 4.60
C ILE A 115 1.67 5.27 4.68
N GLU A 116 2.41 6.38 4.60
CA GLU A 116 3.87 6.38 4.74
C GLU A 116 4.31 5.84 6.10
N GLU A 117 3.65 6.26 7.18
CA GLU A 117 3.96 5.77 8.53
C GLU A 117 3.71 4.27 8.66
N LEU A 118 2.55 3.79 8.20
CA LEU A 118 2.24 2.35 8.20
C LEU A 118 3.25 1.56 7.36
N PHE A 119 3.60 2.07 6.18
CA PHE A 119 4.59 1.45 5.32
C PHE A 119 5.97 1.39 5.99
N ARG A 120 6.42 2.45 6.67
CA ARG A 120 7.67 2.45 7.45
C ARG A 120 7.65 1.40 8.56
N GLN A 121 6.51 1.21 9.23
CA GLN A 121 6.35 0.13 10.22
C GLN A 121 6.49 -1.25 9.57
N GLU A 122 5.90 -1.46 8.40
CA GLU A 122 6.02 -2.70 7.60
C GLU A 122 7.41 -2.93 6.99
N LEU A 123 8.26 -1.89 6.93
CA LEU A 123 9.66 -2.00 6.53
C LEU A 123 10.59 -2.44 7.66
N ALA A 124 10.14 -2.54 8.92
CA ALA A 124 11.02 -2.75 10.07
C ALA A 124 11.81 -4.08 10.07
N GLY A 125 11.51 -5.02 9.18
CA GLY A 125 12.23 -6.29 9.04
C GLY A 125 11.29 -7.49 8.95
N ALA A 126 11.81 -8.68 9.25
CA ALA A 126 11.01 -9.90 9.23
C ALA A 126 9.83 -9.85 10.23
N GLY A 127 8.67 -10.31 9.80
CA GLY A 127 7.41 -10.32 10.54
C GLY A 127 6.80 -8.93 10.78
N ALA A 128 7.34 -7.87 10.17
CA ALA A 128 6.90 -6.51 10.41
C ALA A 128 5.49 -6.26 9.87
N VAL A 129 5.13 -6.84 8.72
CA VAL A 129 3.77 -6.72 8.16
C VAL A 129 2.77 -7.29 9.14
N ARG A 130 2.97 -8.53 9.60
CA ARG A 130 2.09 -9.16 10.59
C ARG A 130 1.98 -8.34 11.88
N ARG A 131 3.09 -7.83 12.41
CA ARG A 131 3.08 -7.02 13.64
C ARG A 131 2.29 -5.73 13.46
N THR A 132 2.52 -5.00 12.37
CA THR A 132 1.78 -3.77 12.06
C THR A 132 0.27 -4.05 11.97
N LEU A 133 -0.13 -5.10 11.24
CA LEU A 133 -1.53 -5.52 11.17
C LEU A 133 -2.13 -5.79 12.56
N HIS A 134 -1.40 -6.52 13.41
CA HIS A 134 -1.88 -6.84 14.75
C HIS A 134 -2.06 -5.59 15.63
N THR A 135 -1.06 -4.71 15.64
CA THR A 135 -1.11 -3.46 16.42
C THR A 135 -2.25 -2.56 15.96
N GLN A 136 -2.45 -2.40 14.66
CA GLN A 136 -3.44 -1.45 14.14
C GLN A 136 -4.89 -1.95 14.23
N LEU A 137 -5.11 -3.28 14.24
CA LEU A 137 -6.45 -3.86 14.22
C LEU A 137 -6.91 -4.44 15.56
N PHE A 138 -5.99 -4.81 16.44
CA PHE A 138 -6.29 -5.48 17.71
C PHE A 138 -5.56 -4.91 18.92
N GLY A 139 -4.70 -3.90 18.71
CA GLY A 139 -3.96 -3.21 19.76
C GLY A 139 -4.69 -2.00 20.35
#